data_AF-A0A8S1ATA3-F1
#
_entry.id   AF-A0A8S1ATA3-F1
#
_cell.length_a   1.000
_cell.length_b   1.000
_cell.length_c   1.000
_cell.angle_alpha   90.00
_cell.angle_beta   90.00
_cell.angle_gamma   90.00
#
_symmetry.space_group_name_H-M   'P 1'
#
loop_
_entity.id
_entity.type
_entity.pdbx_description
1 polymer ?
#
loop_
_entity_poly.entity_id
_entity_poly.type
_entity_poly.pdbx_seq_one_letter_code
_entity_poly.pdbx_strand_id
1 'polypeptide(L)'
;MDIVDGYMNLSFTNVVYCDPQGNEFFFENMFIQGRNIRYVHIPETTSIVSTINKELSSSKKPVANKKGVNESRKVKKALKQHLETVASLQ
;
A
#
# COMPACT_ATOMS: atom_id res chain seq x y z
N MET A 1 -9.13 2.87 17.08
CA MET A 1 -9.25 2.67 15.62
C MET A 1 -8.21 1.66 15.27
N ASP A 2 -8.65 0.50 14.78
CA ASP A 2 -7.78 -0.67 14.82
C ASP A 2 -7.32 -1.05 13.43
N ILE A 3 -8.23 -1.00 12.45
CA ILE A 3 -7.95 -1.37 11.05
C ILE A 3 -8.64 -0.38 10.11
N VAL A 4 -7.93 0.01 9.05
CA VAL A 4 -8.45 0.73 7.88
C VAL A 4 -7.98 0.07 6.59
N ASP A 5 -8.84 0.08 5.58
CA ASP A 5 -8.49 -0.39 4.23
C ASP A 5 -8.30 0.77 3.23
N GLY A 6 -7.94 0.43 1.99
CA GLY A 6 -7.77 1.41 0.91
C GLY A 6 -9.07 2.07 0.42
N TYR A 7 -10.24 1.66 0.93
CA TYR A 7 -11.54 2.22 0.60
C TYR A 7 -12.14 3.02 1.77
N MET A 8 -11.34 3.32 2.80
CA MET A 8 -11.73 4.02 4.02
C MET A 8 -12.77 3.26 4.87
N ASN A 9 -12.90 1.94 4.72
CA ASN A 9 -13.68 1.18 5.68
C ASN A 9 -12.92 1.09 7.00
N LEU A 10 -13.60 1.35 8.11
CA LEU A 10 -13.00 1.43 9.43
C LEU A 10 -13.60 0.39 10.37
N SER A 11 -12.71 -0.29 11.11
CA SER A 11 -13.09 -1.12 12.24
C SER A 11 -12.57 -0.49 13.54
N PHE A 12 -13.46 -0.38 14.53
CA PHE A 12 -13.15 0.13 15.84
C PHE A 12 -13.58 -0.84 16.94
N THR A 13 -12.82 -0.83 18.03
CA THR A 13 -13.19 -1.42 19.31
C THR A 13 -13.49 -0.34 20.35
N ASN A 14 -14.39 -0.65 21.29
CA ASN A 14 -14.77 0.18 22.44
C ASN A 14 -15.14 1.63 22.06
N VAL A 15 -16.22 1.79 21.30
CA VAL A 15 -16.64 3.10 20.78
C VAL A 15 -17.96 3.58 21.35
N VAL A 16 -18.12 4.89 21.38
CA VAL A 16 -19.41 5.55 21.60
C VAL A 16 -19.87 6.15 20.28
N TYR A 17 -21.04 5.73 19.83
CA TYR A 17 -21.73 6.30 18.67
C TYR A 17 -22.74 7.34 19.13
N CYS A 18 -22.65 8.54 18.56
CA CYS A 18 -23.60 9.61 18.77
C CYS A 18 -24.51 9.71 17.54
N ASP A 19 -25.81 9.57 17.74
CA ASP A 19 -26.79 9.74 16.66
C ASP A 19 -27.02 11.23 16.34
N PRO A 20 -27.72 11.56 15.24
CA PRO A 20 -28.00 12.96 14.89
C PRO A 20 -28.88 13.73 15.90
N GLN A 21 -29.54 13.04 16.83
CA GLN A 21 -30.33 13.63 17.91
C GLN A 21 -29.50 13.84 19.19
N GLY A 22 -28.25 13.39 19.21
CA GLY A 22 -27.36 13.49 20.35
C GLY A 22 -27.42 12.30 21.32
N ASN A 23 -28.12 11.21 20.99
CA ASN A 23 -28.14 10.02 21.84
C ASN A 23 -26.84 9.24 21.67
N GLU A 24 -26.29 8.78 22.78
CA GLU A 24 -25.04 8.03 22.83
C GLU A 24 -25.27 6.53 23.05
N PHE A 25 -24.55 5.72 22.29
CA PHE A 25 -24.62 4.26 22.35
C PHE A 25 -23.23 3.66 22.37
N PHE A 26 -22.95 2.84 23.38
CA PHE A 26 -21.70 2.10 23.46
C PHE A 26 -21.74 0.83 22.61
N PHE A 27 -20.67 0.59 21.87
CA PHE A 27 -20.45 -0.64 21.11
C PHE A 27 -19.05 -1.17 21.38
N GLU A 28 -18.95 -2.46 21.70
CA GLU A 28 -17.66 -3.15 21.83
C GLU A 28 -16.94 -3.20 20.48
N ASN A 29 -17.67 -3.43 19.39
CA ASN A 29 -17.14 -3.47 18.04
C ASN A 29 -18.05 -2.68 17.10
N MET A 30 -17.46 -1.85 16.24
CA MET A 30 -18.19 -1.07 15.23
C MET A 30 -17.44 -1.08 13.90
N PHE A 31 -18.18 -1.28 12.81
CA PHE A 31 -17.69 -1.17 11.44
C PHE A 31 -18.39 -0.03 10.71
N ILE A 32 -17.59 0.87 10.11
CA ILE A 32 -18.08 2.02 9.34
C ILE A 32 -17.64 1.88 7.89
N GLN A 33 -18.60 1.93 6.98
CA GLN A 33 -18.32 1.93 5.54
C GLN A 33 -17.75 3.28 5.10
N GLY A 34 -16.71 3.26 4.28
CA GLY A 34 -16.01 4.48 3.84
C GLY A 34 -16.92 5.51 3.15
N ARG A 35 -17.95 5.05 2.42
CA ARG A 35 -18.94 5.94 1.77
C ARG A 35 -19.74 6.83 2.73
N ASN A 36 -19.77 6.49 4.01
CA ASN A 36 -20.50 7.24 5.04
C ASN A 36 -19.59 8.20 5.82
N ILE A 37 -18.29 8.26 5.51
CA ILE A 37 -17.31 9.07 6.24
C ILE A 37 -17.14 10.42 5.54
N ARG A 38 -17.30 11.51 6.29
CA ARG A 38 -17.02 12.88 5.82
C ARG A 38 -15.73 13.46 6.41
N TYR A 39 -15.51 13.23 7.70
CA TYR A 39 -14.37 13.74 8.43
C TYR A 39 -13.83 12.67 9.37
N VAL A 40 -12.52 12.69 9.58
CA VAL A 40 -11.84 11.89 10.59
C VAL A 40 -11.08 12.85 11.48
N HIS A 41 -11.39 12.86 12.78
CA HIS A 41 -10.64 13.64 13.75
C HIS A 41 -9.36 12.91 14.11
N ILE A 42 -8.22 13.53 13.82
CA ILE A 42 -6.89 13.02 14.16
C ILE A 42 -6.41 13.74 15.43
N PRO A 43 -5.80 13.05 16.41
CA PRO A 43 -5.24 13.69 17.59
C PRO A 43 -4.23 14.78 17.22
N GLU A 44 -4.28 15.93 17.90
CA GLU A 44 -3.39 17.08 17.64
C GLU A 44 -1.90 16.75 17.81
N THR A 45 -1.59 15.75 18.64
CA THR A 45 -0.23 15.25 18.86
C THR A 45 0.35 14.53 17.63
N THR A 46 -0.46 14.24 16.61
CA THR A 46 -0.04 13.49 15.42
C THR A 46 0.40 14.45 14.32
N SER A 47 1.72 14.50 14.07
CA SER A 47 2.24 15.27 12.93
C SER A 47 1.93 14.56 11.61
N ILE A 48 0.95 15.08 10.86
CA ILE A 48 0.41 14.50 9.63
C ILE A 48 1.53 14.17 8.63
N VAL A 49 2.38 15.14 8.31
CA VAL A 49 3.45 14.99 7.31
C VAL A 49 4.45 13.91 7.73
N SER A 50 4.81 13.87 9.02
CA SER A 50 5.75 12.87 9.53
C SER A 50 5.18 11.45 9.44
N THR A 51 3.89 11.29 9.79
CA THR A 51 3.19 10.00 9.74
C THR A 51 3.07 9.50 8.30
N ILE A 52 2.68 10.37 7.36
CA ILE A 52 2.60 10.01 5.94
C ILE A 52 3.94 9.52 5.41
N ASN A 53 5.03 10.25 5.70
CA ASN A 53 6.37 9.87 5.24
C ASN A 53 6.82 8.53 5.82
N LYS A 54 6.51 8.28 7.10
CA LYS A 54 6.80 7.00 7.77
C LYS A 54 6.11 5.84 7.06
N GLU A 55 4.80 5.93 6.81
CA GLU A 55 4.05 4.85 6.15
C GLU A 55 4.48 4.60 4.70
N LEU A 56 4.80 5.68 3.95
CA LEU A 56 5.34 5.56 2.60
C LEU A 56 6.74 4.92 2.59
N SER A 57 7.58 5.21 3.58
CA SER A 57 8.93 4.64 3.68
C SER A 57 8.90 3.15 4.04
N SER A 58 8.03 2.75 4.97
CA SER A 58 7.81 1.36 5.37
C SER A 58 7.25 0.50 4.24
N SER A 59 6.45 1.12 3.35
CA SER A 59 5.84 0.46 2.19
C SER A 59 6.79 0.27 1.00
N LYS A 60 8.03 0.80 1.07
CA LYS A 60 9.05 0.49 0.06
C LYS A 60 9.45 -0.98 0.22
N LYS A 61 8.90 -1.86 -0.64
CA LYS A 61 9.48 -3.18 -0.86
C LYS A 61 10.99 -2.99 -1.03
N PRO A 62 11.86 -3.80 -0.39
CA PRO A 62 13.27 -3.75 -0.69
C PRO A 62 13.38 -3.89 -2.20
N VAL A 63 13.83 -2.82 -2.86
CA VAL A 63 14.16 -2.87 -4.28
C VAL A 63 15.15 -4.00 -4.35
N ALA A 64 14.78 -5.11 -5.00
CA ALA A 64 15.65 -6.26 -5.10
C ALA A 64 17.00 -5.72 -5.53
N ASN A 65 18.02 -5.86 -4.67
CA ASN A 65 19.39 -5.49 -5.02
C ASN A 65 19.59 -6.09 -6.40
N LYS A 66 19.83 -5.25 -7.41
CA LYS A 66 20.23 -5.69 -8.75
C LYS A 66 21.62 -6.31 -8.61
N LYS A 67 21.76 -7.41 -7.86
CA LYS A 67 22.89 -8.32 -7.96
C LYS A 67 22.94 -8.67 -9.43
N GLY A 68 24.06 -8.32 -10.06
CA GLY A 68 24.24 -8.30 -11.50
C GLY A 68 23.44 -9.39 -12.17
N VAL A 69 22.47 -9.00 -12.99
CA VAL A 69 21.71 -9.94 -13.81
C VAL A 69 22.76 -10.64 -14.67
N ASN A 70 23.18 -11.84 -14.24
CA ASN A 70 23.89 -12.74 -15.13
C ASN A 70 23.02 -12.83 -16.38
N GLU A 71 23.58 -12.42 -17.53
CA GLU A 71 22.84 -12.30 -18.78
C GLU A 71 21.86 -13.45 -18.94
N SER A 72 20.57 -13.10 -19.00
CA SER A 72 19.52 -14.10 -19.08
C SER A 72 19.81 -15.05 -20.24
N ARG A 73 19.52 -16.35 -20.07
CA ARG A 73 19.65 -17.35 -21.14
C ARG A 73 19.00 -16.89 -22.45
N LYS A 74 17.94 -16.08 -22.36
CA LYS A 74 17.26 -15.45 -23.51
C LYS A 74 18.17 -14.46 -24.27
N VAL A 75 18.91 -13.62 -23.54
CA VAL A 75 19.88 -12.66 -24.12
C VAL A 75 21.02 -13.41 -24.80
N LYS A 76 21.58 -14.43 -24.14
CA LYS A 76 22.65 -15.26 -24.72
C LYS A 76 22.20 -16.00 -25.99
N LYS A 77 20.97 -16.55 -25.99
CA LYS A 77 20.41 -17.24 -27.16
C LYS A 77 20.21 -16.28 -28.34
N ALA A 78 19.70 -15.08 -28.08
CA ALA A 78 19.50 -14.06 -29.13
C ALA A 78 20.83 -13.63 -29.77
N LEU A 79 21.88 -13.40 -28.96
CA LEU A 79 23.21 -13.06 -29.45
C LEU A 79 23.78 -14.17 -30.35
N LYS A 80 23.68 -15.42 -29.91
CA LYS A 80 24.15 -16.57 -30.68
C LYS A 80 23.44 -16.69 -32.04
N GLN A 81 22.12 -16.60 -32.05
CA GLN A 81 21.33 -16.64 -33.29
C GLN A 81 21.69 -15.50 -34.24
N HIS A 82 21.95 -14.30 -33.70
CA HIS A 82 22.37 -13.17 -34.51
C HIS A 82 23.74 -13.43 -35.17
N LEU A 83 24.73 -13.90 -34.41
CA LEU A 83 26.05 -14.24 -34.94
C LEU A 83 25.99 -15.34 -36.02
N GLU A 84 25.18 -16.39 -35.80
CA GLU A 84 24.96 -17.45 -36.80
C GLU A 84 24.33 -16.89 -38.09
N THR A 85 23.36 -15.99 -37.95
CA THR A 85 22.71 -15.32 -39.11
C THR A 85 23.73 -14.49 -39.89
N VAL A 86 24.52 -13.67 -39.20
CA VAL A 86 25.57 -12.84 -39.85
C VAL A 86 26.60 -13.72 -40.56
N ALA A 87 27.03 -14.81 -39.93
CA ALA A 87 27.99 -15.75 -40.52
C ALA A 87 27.45 -16.44 -41.79
N SER A 88 26.13 -16.66 -41.88
CA SER A 88 25.50 -17.26 -43.06
C SER A 88 25.35 -16.32 -44.26
N LEU A 89 25.62 -15.02 -44.09
CA LEU A 89 25.53 -14.00 -45.14
C LEU A 89 26.90 -13.66 -45.78
N GLN A 90 27.98 -14.31 -45.35
CA GLN A 90 29.32 -14.23 -45.94
C GLN A 90 29.63 -15.48 -46.75
#